data_AF-A0A1G6R335-F1
#
_entry.id   AF-A0A1G6R335-F1
#
_cell.length_a   1.000
_cell.length_b   1.000
_cell.length_c   1.000
_cell.angle_alpha   90.00
_cell.angle_beta   90.00
_cell.angle_gamma   90.00
#
_symmetry.space_group_name_H-M   'P 1'
#
loop_
_entity.id
_entity.type
_entity.pdbx_description
1 polymer ?
#
loop_
_entity_poly.entity_id
_entity_poly.type
_entity_poly.pdbx_seq_one_letter_code
_entity_poly.pdbx_strand_id
1 'polypeptide(L)'
;MQLVAREINLSETAFLHRENDAFRLRWFTPSEEEKLCGHATLASAHVLWEQGILRPEETARFQTKSGLLTARRHGAWIQLDFPAESVKPTEIPVAFQQAFGDRIRFLGVNRMDHLLELESEEEVRCWDPAHPALSTLPIRRGLIVTAPSAEAGCDIVSRFPTTASRKIR
;
A
#
# COMPACT_ATOMS: atom_id res chain seq x y z
N MET A 1 7.44 -20.34 5.83
CA MET A 1 6.80 -19.13 5.27
C MET A 1 7.84 -18.23 4.60
N GLN A 2 8.80 -17.62 5.32
CA GLN A 2 9.82 -16.74 4.71
C GLN A 2 10.59 -17.36 3.54
N LEU A 3 11.09 -18.60 3.68
CA LEU A 3 11.81 -19.28 2.59
C LEU A 3 10.97 -19.44 1.33
N VAL A 4 9.67 -19.71 1.48
CA VAL A 4 8.73 -19.82 0.36
C VAL A 4 8.50 -18.45 -0.28
N ALA A 5 8.28 -17.40 0.53
CA ALA A 5 8.12 -16.04 0.01
C ALA A 5 9.35 -15.56 -0.77
N ARG A 6 10.55 -15.92 -0.28
CA ARG A 6 11.81 -15.65 -0.98
C ARG A 6 11.91 -16.40 -2.32
N GLU A 7 11.49 -17.66 -2.35
CA GLU A 7 11.50 -18.49 -3.57
C GLU A 7 10.52 -17.96 -4.62
N ILE A 8 9.31 -17.57 -4.20
CA ILE A 8 8.28 -17.03 -5.10
C ILE A 8 8.72 -15.68 -5.68
N ASN A 9 9.48 -14.88 -4.94
CA ASN A 9 10.09 -13.63 -5.39
C ASN A 9 9.08 -12.63 -6.01
N LEU A 10 7.84 -12.62 -5.51
CA LEU A 10 6.84 -11.59 -5.77
C LEU A 10 6.88 -10.54 -4.67
N SER A 11 6.13 -9.44 -4.85
CA SER A 11 6.06 -8.36 -3.87
C SER A 11 5.69 -8.89 -2.48
N GLU A 12 4.68 -9.77 -2.41
CA GLU A 12 4.27 -10.43 -1.19
C GLU A 12 3.73 -11.83 -1.48
N THR A 13 3.94 -12.74 -0.54
CA THR A 13 3.28 -14.04 -0.45
C THR A 13 2.39 -14.07 0.79
N ALA A 14 1.10 -14.28 0.57
CA ALA A 14 0.09 -14.40 1.63
C ALA A 14 -0.06 -15.88 2.06
N PHE A 15 -0.08 -16.11 3.36
CA PHE A 15 -0.36 -17.43 3.95
C PHE A 15 -1.65 -17.36 4.76
N LEU A 16 -2.63 -18.16 4.33
CA LEU A 16 -3.94 -18.30 4.98
C LEU A 16 -4.00 -19.60 5.77
N HIS A 17 -4.44 -19.52 7.03
CA HIS A 17 -4.74 -20.67 7.86
C HIS A 17 -6.14 -20.51 8.45
N ARG A 18 -7.03 -21.48 8.24
CA ARG A 18 -8.40 -21.40 8.76
C ARG A 18 -8.40 -21.57 10.28
N GLU A 19 -9.10 -20.68 10.97
CA GLU A 19 -9.29 -20.69 12.43
C GLU A 19 -10.77 -20.43 12.74
N ASN A 20 -11.55 -21.49 12.95
CA ASN A 20 -13.00 -21.43 13.14
C ASN A 20 -13.73 -20.69 11.99
N ASP A 21 -14.36 -19.56 12.30
CA ASP A 21 -15.09 -18.65 11.42
C ASP A 21 -14.21 -17.56 10.79
N ALA A 22 -12.89 -17.60 11.04
CA ALA A 22 -11.92 -16.64 10.54
C ALA A 22 -10.70 -17.34 9.89
N PHE A 23 -9.78 -16.54 9.39
CA PHE A 23 -8.52 -16.98 8.82
C PHE A 23 -7.38 -16.20 9.46
N ARG A 24 -6.37 -16.89 9.98
CA ARG A 24 -5.09 -16.25 10.26
C ARG A 24 -4.40 -15.94 8.95
N LEU A 25 -4.07 -14.67 8.74
CA LEU A 25 -3.44 -14.18 7.53
C LEU A 25 -2.11 -13.51 7.87
N ARG A 26 -1.05 -13.96 7.18
CA ARG A 26 0.30 -13.41 7.30
C ARG A 26 0.85 -13.12 5.90
N TRP A 27 1.60 -12.03 5.77
CA TRP A 27 2.22 -11.62 4.51
C TRP A 27 3.72 -11.56 4.67
N PHE A 28 4.42 -12.02 3.65
CA PHE A 28 5.87 -12.00 3.62
C PHE A 28 6.33 -11.42 2.29
N THR A 29 7.19 -10.42 2.35
CA THR A 29 8.05 -10.06 1.22
C THR A 29 9.15 -11.12 1.09
N PRO A 30 10.01 -11.07 0.06
CA PRO A 30 11.16 -11.98 -0.03
C PRO A 30 12.10 -11.89 1.17
N SER A 31 12.12 -10.77 1.89
CA SER A 31 13.07 -10.51 2.98
C SER A 31 12.46 -10.55 4.39
N GLU A 32 11.18 -10.21 4.58
CA GLU A 32 10.60 -10.09 5.92
C GLU A 32 9.08 -10.28 5.96
N GLU A 33 8.53 -10.39 7.16
CA GLU A 33 7.09 -10.41 7.40
C GLU A 33 6.53 -9.00 7.54
N GLU A 34 5.51 -8.68 6.75
CA GLU A 34 4.82 -7.39 6.79
C GLU A 34 3.67 -7.39 7.80
N LYS A 35 3.41 -6.22 8.39
CA LYS A 35 2.32 -6.05 9.36
C LYS A 35 0.96 -5.82 8.70
N LEU A 36 0.94 -5.25 7.50
CA LEU A 36 -0.28 -4.91 6.77
C LEU A 36 0.01 -4.87 5.26
N CYS A 37 -0.83 -5.52 4.45
CA CYS A 37 -0.70 -5.50 3.00
C CYS A 37 -2.09 -5.53 2.35
N GLY A 38 -2.46 -4.44 1.65
CA GLY A 38 -3.80 -4.25 1.07
C GLY A 38 -4.11 -5.23 -0.06
N HIS A 39 -3.32 -5.19 -1.12
CA HIS A 39 -3.54 -6.00 -2.32
C HIS A 39 -3.43 -7.50 -2.05
N ALA A 40 -2.52 -7.95 -1.18
CA ALA A 40 -2.43 -9.35 -0.82
C ALA A 40 -3.62 -9.80 0.06
N THR A 41 -4.23 -8.91 0.84
CA THR A 41 -5.51 -9.18 1.54
C THR A 41 -6.66 -9.31 0.55
N LEU A 42 -6.73 -8.41 -0.45
CA LEU A 42 -7.72 -8.49 -1.52
C LEU A 42 -7.62 -9.82 -2.28
N ALA A 43 -6.41 -10.19 -2.70
CA ALA A 43 -6.15 -11.45 -3.40
C ALA A 43 -6.51 -12.67 -2.54
N SER A 44 -6.18 -12.63 -1.24
CA SER A 44 -6.54 -13.67 -0.28
C SER A 44 -8.06 -13.87 -0.19
N ALA A 45 -8.80 -12.76 -0.08
CA ALA A 45 -10.26 -12.80 -0.04
C ALA A 45 -10.84 -13.35 -1.35
N HIS A 46 -10.34 -12.86 -2.50
CA HIS A 46 -10.72 -13.34 -3.82
C HIS A 46 -10.62 -14.87 -3.94
N VAL A 47 -9.47 -15.44 -3.57
CA VAL A 47 -9.24 -16.90 -3.62
C VAL A 47 -10.21 -17.67 -2.73
N LEU A 48 -10.54 -17.16 -1.53
CA LEU A 48 -11.49 -17.84 -0.64
C LEU A 48 -12.89 -17.98 -1.26
N TRP A 49 -13.38 -16.96 -1.97
CA TRP A 49 -14.66 -17.04 -2.67
C TRP A 49 -14.57 -17.87 -3.95
N GLU A 50 -13.54 -17.69 -4.77
CA GLU A 50 -13.38 -18.41 -6.04
C GLU A 50 -13.20 -19.93 -5.84
N GLN A 51 -12.58 -20.34 -4.73
CA GLN A 51 -12.42 -21.76 -4.37
C GLN A 51 -13.64 -22.32 -3.62
N GLY A 52 -14.71 -21.54 -3.43
CA GLY A 52 -15.90 -21.98 -2.70
C GLY A 52 -15.68 -22.25 -1.21
N ILE A 53 -14.57 -21.77 -0.63
CA ILE A 53 -14.28 -21.88 0.80
C ILE A 53 -15.21 -20.95 1.60
N LEU A 54 -15.53 -19.79 1.02
CA LEU A 54 -16.56 -18.87 1.47
C LEU A 54 -17.63 -18.72 0.40
N ARG A 55 -18.89 -18.65 0.81
CA ARG A 55 -20.00 -18.25 -0.06
C ARG A 55 -19.90 -16.75 -0.39
N PRO A 56 -20.44 -16.29 -1.53
CA PRO A 56 -20.35 -14.90 -1.95
C PRO A 56 -20.86 -13.88 -0.91
N GLU A 57 -21.83 -14.26 -0.08
CA GLU A 57 -22.45 -13.43 0.95
C GLU A 57 -21.65 -13.43 2.27
N GLU A 58 -20.70 -14.35 2.42
CA GLU A 58 -19.89 -14.46 3.63
C GLU A 58 -18.78 -13.40 3.66
N THR A 59 -18.65 -12.76 4.81
CA THR A 59 -17.54 -11.82 5.07
C THR A 59 -16.28 -12.61 5.34
N ALA A 60 -15.21 -12.33 4.59
CA ALA A 60 -13.90 -12.88 4.91
C ALA A 60 -13.31 -12.13 6.11
N ARG A 61 -12.95 -12.87 7.17
CA ARG A 61 -12.44 -12.33 8.44
C ARG A 61 -10.99 -12.77 8.61
N PHE A 62 -10.08 -11.80 8.68
CA PHE A 62 -8.64 -12.08 8.76
C PHE A 62 -8.06 -11.64 10.09
N GLN A 63 -7.51 -12.58 10.87
CA GLN A 63 -6.72 -12.29 12.05
C GLN A 63 -5.26 -12.04 11.64
N THR A 64 -4.77 -10.82 11.90
CA THR A 64 -3.47 -10.34 11.40
C THR A 64 -2.66 -9.68 12.52
N LYS A 65 -1.39 -9.36 12.26
CA LYS A 65 -0.56 -8.58 13.21
C LYS A 65 -1.09 -7.14 13.43
N SER A 66 -1.92 -6.63 12.52
CA SER A 66 -2.54 -5.31 12.63
C SER A 66 -3.99 -5.37 13.18
N GLY A 67 -4.41 -6.53 13.68
CA GLY A 67 -5.76 -6.76 14.17
C GLY A 67 -6.66 -7.46 13.15
N LEU A 68 -7.97 -7.42 13.41
CA LEU A 68 -8.98 -8.00 12.52
C LEU A 68 -9.16 -7.10 11.28
N LEU A 69 -9.00 -7.68 10.10
CA LEU A 69 -9.38 -7.06 8.82
C LEU A 69 -10.58 -7.81 8.24
N THR A 70 -11.44 -7.10 7.51
CA THR A 70 -12.56 -7.74 6.82
C THR A 70 -12.60 -7.41 5.34
N ALA A 71 -13.12 -8.36 4.56
CA ALA A 71 -13.41 -8.15 3.15
C ALA A 71 -14.81 -8.66 2.81
N ARG A 72 -15.52 -7.92 1.96
CA ARG A 72 -16.84 -8.28 1.46
C ARG A 72 -16.86 -8.25 -0.06
N ARG A 73 -17.53 -9.22 -0.66
CA ARG A 73 -17.77 -9.25 -2.11
C ARG A 73 -19.00 -8.41 -2.45
N HIS A 74 -18.86 -7.54 -3.42
CA HIS A 74 -19.92 -6.68 -3.96
C HIS A 74 -19.97 -6.83 -5.47
N GLY A 75 -20.64 -7.89 -5.94
CA GLY A 75 -20.64 -8.28 -7.35
C GLY A 75 -19.23 -8.64 -7.83
N ALA A 76 -18.70 -7.86 -8.77
CA ALA A 76 -17.33 -7.99 -9.27
C ALA A 76 -16.27 -7.32 -8.37
N TRP A 77 -16.69 -6.50 -7.40
CA TRP A 77 -15.80 -5.77 -6.51
C TRP A 77 -15.55 -6.50 -5.20
N ILE A 78 -14.41 -6.21 -4.60
CA ILE A 78 -14.08 -6.61 -3.23
C ILE A 78 -13.83 -5.34 -2.45
N GLN A 79 -14.62 -5.13 -1.40
CA GLN A 79 -14.44 -4.02 -0.46
C GLN A 79 -13.61 -4.51 0.72
N LEU A 80 -12.52 -3.80 1.03
CA LEU A 80 -11.70 -4.02 2.21
C LEU A 80 -12.04 -2.99 3.28
N ASP A 81 -12.08 -3.42 4.54
CA ASP A 81 -12.21 -2.56 5.71
C ASP A 81 -10.87 -2.46 6.43
N PHE A 82 -10.19 -1.32 6.27
CA PHE A 82 -8.83 -1.07 6.76
C PHE A 82 -8.85 0.09 7.77
N PRO A 83 -7.95 0.07 8.77
CA PRO A 83 -7.82 1.19 9.70
C PRO A 83 -7.54 2.49 8.97
N ALA A 84 -8.29 3.55 9.30
CA ALA A 84 -8.03 4.88 8.78
C ALA A 84 -6.73 5.46 9.36
N GLU A 85 -5.86 5.98 8.50
CA GLU A 85 -4.60 6.62 8.88
C GLU A 85 -4.63 8.10 8.47
N SER A 86 -4.77 8.99 9.45
CA SER A 86 -4.74 10.42 9.20
C SER A 86 -3.30 10.92 9.01
N VAL A 87 -3.13 11.83 8.06
CA VAL A 87 -1.87 12.51 7.80
C VAL A 87 -1.84 13.83 8.57
N LYS A 88 -0.71 14.14 9.20
CA LYS A 88 -0.48 15.43 9.85
C LYS A 88 0.41 16.32 8.98
N PRO A 89 0.07 17.60 8.77
CA PRO A 89 0.95 18.54 8.10
C PRO A 89 2.33 18.58 8.78
N THR A 90 3.38 18.76 7.99
CA THR A 90 4.75 18.94 8.50
C THR A 90 5.45 20.05 7.73
N GLU A 91 6.48 20.63 8.32
CA GLU A 91 7.38 21.55 7.60
C GLU A 91 8.03 20.83 6.41
N ILE A 92 8.22 21.56 5.31
CA ILE A 92 8.84 21.06 4.08
C ILE A 92 10.37 21.09 4.28
N PRO A 93 11.06 19.94 4.38
CA PRO A 93 12.51 19.92 4.50
C PRO A 93 13.17 20.43 3.21
N VAL A 94 14.37 21.00 3.33
CA VAL A 94 15.17 21.49 2.19
C VAL A 94 15.31 20.44 1.09
N ALA A 95 15.49 19.16 1.45
CA ALA A 95 15.61 18.09 0.47
C ALA A 95 14.32 17.90 -0.38
N PHE A 96 13.14 18.09 0.22
CA PHE A 96 11.87 18.07 -0.53
C PHE A 96 11.76 19.31 -1.42
N GLN A 97 12.13 20.49 -0.91
CA GLN A 97 12.14 21.72 -1.71
C GLN A 97 13.10 21.61 -2.90
N GLN A 98 14.27 20.99 -2.73
CA GLN A 98 15.22 20.77 -3.83
C GLN A 98 14.71 19.76 -4.86
N ALA A 99 13.97 18.72 -4.43
CA ALA A 99 13.47 17.67 -5.30
C ALA A 99 12.21 18.10 -6.08
N PHE A 100 11.30 18.81 -5.42
CA PHE A 100 9.97 19.12 -5.95
C PHE A 100 9.72 20.61 -6.16
N GLY A 101 10.43 21.49 -5.47
CA GLY A 101 10.35 22.94 -5.65
C GLY A 101 8.95 23.48 -5.35
N ASP A 102 8.53 24.44 -6.16
CA ASP A 102 7.26 25.15 -5.97
C ASP A 102 6.02 24.31 -6.34
N ARG A 103 6.23 23.07 -6.81
CA ARG A 103 5.17 22.11 -7.15
C ARG A 103 4.51 21.48 -5.92
N ILE A 104 5.11 21.62 -4.73
CA ILE A 104 4.58 21.07 -3.49
C ILE A 104 3.35 21.88 -3.06
N ARG A 105 2.16 21.28 -3.10
CA ARG A 105 0.96 21.86 -2.48
C ARG A 105 0.84 21.53 -1.01
N PHE A 106 1.21 20.30 -0.64
CA PHE A 106 1.11 19.83 0.73
C PHE A 106 2.17 18.77 1.02
N LEU A 107 2.73 18.82 2.23
CA LEU A 107 3.52 17.75 2.79
C LEU A 107 3.00 17.39 4.16
N GLY A 108 2.76 16.10 4.36
CA GLY A 108 2.38 15.56 5.65
C GLY A 108 3.02 14.21 5.92
N VAL A 109 2.89 13.77 7.16
CA VAL A 109 3.44 12.49 7.63
C VAL A 109 2.41 11.78 8.50
N ASN A 110 2.31 10.47 8.35
CA ASN A 110 1.59 9.60 9.28
C ASN A 110 2.58 8.72 10.05
N ARG A 111 2.11 7.68 10.74
CA ARG A 111 3.01 6.80 11.53
C ARG A 111 4.05 6.05 10.68
N MET A 112 3.85 5.91 9.37
CA MET A 112 4.69 5.10 8.47
C MET A 112 5.33 5.92 7.34
N ASP A 113 4.55 6.76 6.68
CA ASP A 113 4.86 7.31 5.36
C ASP A 113 4.69 8.83 5.32
N HIS A 114 5.39 9.45 4.37
CA HIS A 114 5.12 10.82 3.97
C HIS A 114 4.05 10.83 2.86
N LEU A 115 3.15 11.81 2.91
CA LEU A 115 2.21 12.13 1.84
C LEU A 115 2.62 13.48 1.24
N LEU A 116 2.96 13.46 -0.03
CA LEU A 116 3.31 14.64 -0.82
C LEU A 116 2.21 14.87 -1.86
N GLU A 117 1.54 16.00 -1.76
CA GLU A 117 0.60 16.46 -2.78
C GLU A 117 1.30 17.43 -3.73
N LEU A 118 1.23 17.12 -5.02
CA LEU A 118 1.74 17.94 -6.12
C LEU A 118 0.61 18.75 -6.79
N GLU A 119 0.99 19.64 -7.69
CA GLU A 119 0.05 20.56 -8.32
C GLU A 119 -0.87 19.84 -9.31
N SER A 120 -0.33 18.86 -10.05
CA SER A 120 -1.06 18.22 -11.14
C SER A 120 -0.77 16.72 -11.27
N GLU A 121 -1.72 16.03 -11.89
CA GLU A 121 -1.58 14.62 -12.28
C GLU A 121 -0.36 14.37 -13.18
N GLU A 122 -0.05 15.29 -14.09
CA GLU A 122 1.11 15.17 -14.99
C GLU A 122 2.42 15.10 -14.21
N GLU A 123 2.56 15.88 -13.14
CA GLU A 123 3.74 15.84 -12.28
C GLU A 123 3.88 14.49 -11.58
N VAL A 124 2.78 13.88 -11.13
CA VAL A 124 2.79 12.54 -10.54
C VAL A 124 3.20 11.50 -11.59
N ARG A 125 2.67 11.59 -12.81
CA ARG A 125 2.93 10.64 -13.91
C ARG A 125 4.37 10.71 -14.42
N CYS A 126 4.86 11.92 -14.68
CA CYS A 126 6.19 12.15 -15.25
C CYS A 126 7.32 12.09 -14.25
N TRP A 127 7.03 12.12 -12.95
CA TRP A 127 8.08 12.03 -11.95
C TRP A 127 8.81 10.68 -12.01
N ASP A 128 10.14 10.70 -11.96
CA ASP A 128 10.96 9.50 -12.00
C ASP A 128 11.15 8.90 -10.59
N PRO A 129 10.63 7.69 -10.28
CA PRO A 129 10.89 7.02 -9.00
C PRO A 129 12.34 6.54 -8.84
N ALA A 130 13.11 6.46 -9.92
CA ALA A 130 14.54 6.23 -9.87
C ALA A 130 15.34 7.51 -9.58
N HIS A 131 14.67 8.67 -9.47
CA HIS A 131 15.33 9.95 -9.27
C HIS A 131 16.29 9.87 -8.07
N PRO A 132 17.57 10.27 -8.22
CA PRO A 132 18.57 10.19 -7.16
C PRO A 132 18.17 10.94 -5.88
N ALA A 133 17.35 11.99 -5.99
CA ALA A 133 16.87 12.73 -4.84
C ALA A 133 16.06 11.87 -3.86
N LEU A 134 15.37 10.81 -4.31
CA LEU A 134 14.59 9.94 -3.40
C LEU A 134 15.44 9.32 -2.29
N SER A 135 16.68 8.94 -2.59
CA SER A 135 17.62 8.42 -1.58
C SER A 135 18.11 9.48 -0.59
N THR A 136 17.93 10.76 -0.90
CA THR A 136 18.32 11.89 -0.05
C THR A 136 17.15 12.45 0.78
N LEU A 137 15.92 12.09 0.43
CA LEU A 137 14.74 12.54 1.17
C LEU A 137 14.71 11.87 2.55
N PRO A 138 14.35 12.59 3.63
CA PRO A 138 14.26 12.06 4.99
C PRO A 138 12.99 11.19 5.18
N ILE A 139 12.79 10.20 4.31
CA ILE A 139 11.65 9.29 4.31
C ILE A 139 11.94 8.11 5.22
N ARG A 140 10.99 7.76 6.09
CA ARG A 140 11.11 6.60 6.98
C ARG A 140 10.86 5.27 6.25
N ARG A 141 9.67 5.09 5.70
CA ARG A 141 9.25 3.86 5.01
C ARG A 141 9.00 4.11 3.53
N GLY A 142 7.98 4.89 3.20
CA GLY A 142 7.63 5.23 1.84
C GLY A 142 7.18 6.68 1.69
N LEU A 143 7.09 7.08 0.42
CA LEU A 143 6.55 8.37 0.01
C LEU A 143 5.33 8.08 -0.87
N ILE A 144 4.16 8.56 -0.45
CA ILE A 144 2.96 8.62 -1.28
C ILE A 144 3.01 9.96 -2.00
N VAL A 145 3.09 9.93 -3.33
CA VAL A 145 3.00 11.13 -4.17
C VAL A 145 1.62 11.14 -4.82
N THR A 146 0.87 12.22 -4.65
CA THR A 146 -0.52 12.32 -5.10
C THR A 146 -0.81 13.69 -5.72
N ALA A 147 -1.86 13.79 -6.52
CA ALA A 147 -2.41 15.05 -7.00
C ALA A 147 -3.90 14.86 -7.35
N PRO A 148 -4.68 15.95 -7.48
CA PRO A 148 -6.01 15.89 -8.09
C PRO A 148 -5.91 15.29 -9.50
N SER A 149 -6.86 14.41 -9.82
CA SER A 149 -6.98 13.81 -11.14
C SER A 149 -7.63 14.78 -12.12
N ALA A 150 -7.15 14.81 -13.35
CA ALA A 150 -7.81 15.44 -14.50
C ALA A 150 -8.80 14.50 -15.20
N GLU A 151 -8.74 13.19 -14.94
CA GLU A 151 -9.64 12.18 -15.50
C GLU A 151 -11.02 12.21 -14.82
N ALA A 152 -12.08 12.29 -15.62
CA ALA A 152 -13.46 12.28 -15.13
C ALA A 152 -13.80 10.94 -14.46
N GLY A 153 -14.30 10.99 -13.22
CA GLY A 153 -14.63 9.80 -12.43
C GLY A 153 -13.50 9.30 -11.53
N CYS A 154 -12.32 9.92 -11.59
CA CYS A 154 -11.25 9.75 -10.61
C CYS A 154 -11.05 11.07 -9.85
N ASP A 155 -11.01 11.02 -8.52
CA ASP A 155 -10.77 12.23 -7.72
C ASP A 155 -9.28 12.54 -7.59
N ILE A 156 -8.45 11.50 -7.52
CA ILE A 156 -7.00 11.62 -7.32
C ILE A 156 -6.22 10.60 -8.17
N VAL A 157 -4.94 10.91 -8.40
CA VAL A 157 -3.93 9.94 -8.85
C VAL A 157 -2.83 9.82 -7.81
N SER A 158 -2.22 8.64 -7.67
CA SER A 158 -1.11 8.46 -6.74
C SER A 158 -0.05 7.46 -7.22
N ARG A 159 1.15 7.60 -6.67
CA ARG A 159 2.27 6.65 -6.81
C ARG A 159 2.95 6.44 -5.46
N PHE A 160 3.44 5.24 -5.23
CA PHE A 160 4.11 4.85 -3.99
C PHE A 160 5.49 4.22 -4.24
N PRO A 161 6.53 5.02 -4.49
CA PRO A 161 7.91 4.53 -4.48
C PRO A 161 8.31 4.03 -3.09
N THR A 162 8.96 2.87 -3.04
CA THR A 162 9.62 2.39 -1.82
C THR A 162 11.13 2.40 -2.00
N THR A 163 11.85 2.70 -0.92
CA THR A 163 13.32 2.59 -0.90
C THR A 163 13.78 1.13 -0.87
N ALA A 164 12.93 0.21 -0.40
CA ALA A 164 13.18 -1.22 -0.35
C ALA A 164 13.25 -1.88 -1.75
N SER A 165 12.49 -1.39 -2.72
CA SER A 165 12.54 -1.84 -4.12
C SER A 165 13.91 -1.66 -4.78
N ARG A 166 14.84 -0.89 -4.18
CA ARG A 166 16.21 -0.72 -4.67
C ARG A 166 17.22 -1.76 -4.18
N LYS A 167 16.87 -2.61 -3.19
CA LYS A 167 17.76 -3.68 -2.69
C LYS A 167 17.67 -4.99 -3.47
N ILE A 168 16.78 -5.08 -4.44
CA ILE A 168 16.60 -6.24 -5.32
C ILE A 168 17.10 -5.88 -6.72
N ARG A 169 18.40 -5.59 -6.83
CA ARG A 169 19.18 -5.67 -8.07
C ARG A 169 20.59 -6.09 -7.73
#